data_AF-A0A2N1WFL2-F1
#
_entry.id   AF-A0A2N1WFL2-F1
#
_cell.length_a   1.000
_cell.length_b   1.000
_cell.length_c   1.000
_cell.angle_alpha   90.00
_cell.angle_beta   90.00
_cell.angle_gamma   90.00
#
_symmetry.space_group_name_H-M   'P 1'
#
loop_
_entity.id
_entity.type
_entity.pdbx_description
1 polymer ?
#
loop_
_entity_poly.entity_id
_entity_poly.type
_entity_poly.pdbx_seq_one_letter_code
_entity_poly.pdbx_strand_id
1 'polypeptide(L)' 'MRDQFGTTHYVMVEPEDSDEVLEDGSLILLIRRINGRFSAIPNPNAILADQDDT' A
#
# COMPACT_ATOMS: atom_id res chain seq x y z
N MET A 1 1.55 -7.58 -0.62
CA MET A 1 2.97 -7.50 -0.23
C MET A 1 3.65 -8.84 -0.52
N ARG A 2 4.93 -8.85 -0.91
CA ARG A 2 5.68 -10.09 -1.15
C ARG A 2 6.72 -10.29 -0.06
N ASP A 3 6.81 -11.49 0.50
CA ASP A 3 7.86 -11.83 1.47
C ASP A 3 9.17 -12.27 0.78
N GLN A 4 10.20 -12.55 1.57
CA GLN A 4 11.50 -13.03 1.08
C GLN A 4 11.44 -14.40 0.37
N PHE A 5 10.34 -15.13 0.50
CA PHE A 5 10.12 -16.45 -0.12
C PHE A 5 9.23 -16.36 -1.38
N GLY A 6 8.84 -15.14 -1.78
CA GLY A 6 8.03 -14.91 -2.97
C GLY A 6 6.51 -15.03 -2.74
N THR A 7 6.07 -15.27 -1.51
CA THR A 7 4.66 -15.45 -1.16
C THR A 7 3.94 -14.11 -1.12
N THR A 8 2.81 -14.01 -1.84
CA THR A 8 1.97 -12.82 -1.81
C THR A 8 1.03 -12.87 -0.61
N HIS A 9 1.14 -11.85 0.24
CA HIS A 9 0.28 -11.64 1.40
C HIS A 9 -0.72 -10.53 1.10
N TYR A 10 -1.99 -10.86 1.26
CA TYR A 10 -3.11 -9.92 1.21
C TYR A 10 -3.40 -9.39 2.62
N VAL A 11 -3.64 -8.09 2.72
CA VAL A 11 -3.95 -7.42 3.97
C VAL A 11 -5.12 -6.46 3.77
N MET A 12 -5.89 -6.22 4.82
CA MET A 12 -6.91 -5.18 4.81
C MET A 12 -6.24 -3.81 4.99
N VAL A 13 -6.53 -2.88 4.09
CA VAL A 13 -6.00 -1.52 4.10
C VAL A 13 -7.17 -0.54 4.11
N GLU A 14 -7.05 0.49 4.94
CA GLU A 14 -7.94 1.65 4.97
C GLU A 14 -7.08 2.91 4.72
N PRO A 15 -7.61 3.94 4.06
CA PRO A 15 -6.96 5.25 3.99
C PRO A 15 -6.80 5.86 5.39
N GLU A 16 -5.73 6.62 5.65
CA GLU A 16 -5.59 7.37 6.91
C GLU A 16 -6.59 8.53 6.99
N ASP A 17 -6.86 9.19 5.87
CA ASP A 17 -7.88 10.22 5.75
C ASP A 17 -9.20 9.62 5.22
N SER A 18 -10.31 9.85 5.92
CA SER A 18 -11.61 9.30 5.54
C SER A 18 -12.15 9.82 4.20
N ASP A 19 -11.67 10.98 3.74
CA ASP A 19 -12.07 11.57 2.46
C ASP A 19 -11.17 11.09 1.29
N GLU A 20 -10.14 10.29 1.59
CA GLU A 20 -9.19 9.77 0.61
C GLU A 20 -9.63 8.41 0.05
N VAL A 21 -9.36 8.20 -1.25
CA VAL A 21 -9.60 6.94 -1.94
C VAL A 21 -8.27 6.37 -2.40
N LEU A 22 -8.01 5.11 -2.05
CA LEU A 22 -6.87 4.35 -2.56
C LEU A 22 -7.36 3.53 -3.76
N GLU A 23 -7.00 3.99 -4.96
CA GLU A 23 -7.39 3.33 -6.21
C GLU A 23 -6.69 1.98 -6.39
N ASP A 24 -7.35 1.03 -7.05
CA ASP A 24 -6.74 -0.25 -7.37
C ASP A 24 -5.51 -0.08 -8.28
N GLY A 25 -4.54 -0.98 -8.13
CA GLY A 25 -3.26 -0.89 -8.85
C GLY A 25 -2.32 0.21 -8.38
N SER A 26 -2.76 1.13 -7.52
CA SER A 26 -1.91 2.22 -7.02
C SER A 26 -0.89 1.73 -6.00
N LEU A 27 0.31 2.30 -6.05
CA LEU A 27 1.31 2.14 -5.01
C LEU A 27 0.99 3.04 -3.82
N ILE A 28 0.94 2.45 -2.64
CA ILE A 28 0.56 3.09 -1.38
C ILE A 28 1.62 2.80 -0.31
N LEU A 29 1.69 3.67 0.71
CA LEU A 29 2.56 3.50 1.85
C LEU A 29 1.74 3.11 3.09
N LEU A 30 2.01 1.94 3.65
CA LEU A 30 1.43 1.52 4.94
C LEU A 30 2.13 2.28 6.07
N ILE A 31 1.38 3.05 6.88
CA ILE A 31 1.95 3.92 7.92
C ILE A 31 1.62 3.49 9.35
N ARG A 32 0.60 2.63 9.55
CA ARG A 32 0.19 2.14 10.87
C ARG A 32 -0.46 0.76 10.77
N ARG A 33 -0.33 -0.06 11.82
CA ARG A 33 -1.02 -1.35 11.97
C ARG A 33 -1.76 -1.44 13.30
N ILE A 34 -3.07 -1.70 13.28
CA ILE A 34 -3.90 -1.87 14.48
C ILE A 34 -4.88 -3.03 14.24
N ASN A 35 -4.92 -4.00 15.16
CA ASN A 35 -5.90 -5.11 15.15
C ASN A 35 -6.00 -5.85 13.79
N GLY A 36 -4.88 -6.01 13.08
CA GLY A 36 -4.84 -6.70 11.79
C GLY A 36 -5.25 -5.87 10.57
N ARG A 37 -5.61 -4.60 10.76
CA ARG A 37 -5.81 -3.60 9.70
C ARG A 37 -4.59 -2.70 9.57
N PHE A 38 -4.33 -2.26 8.35
CA PHE A 38 -3.31 -1.25 8.05
C PHE A 38 -3.99 0.05 7.65
N SER A 39 -3.43 1.16 8.13
CA SER A 39 -3.72 2.49 7.59
C SER A 39 -2.64 2.86 6.57
N ALA A 40 -3.04 3.49 5.47
CA ALA A 40 -2.15 3.85 4.37
C ALA A 40 -2.45 5.23 3.78
N ILE A 41 -1.44 5.75 3.10
CA ILE A 41 -1.51 6.99 2.30
C ILE A 41 -1.01 6.69 0.88
N PRO A 42 -1.35 7.51 -0.13
CA PRO A 42 -0.73 7.45 -1.44
C PRO A 42 0.78 7.53 -1.30
N ASN A 43 1.51 6.83 -2.17
CA ASN A 43 2.96 6.91 -2.17
C ASN A 43 3.39 8.39 -2.35
N PRO A 44 4.00 9.02 -1.34
CA PRO A 44 4.38 10.44 -1.43
C PRO A 44 5.51 10.68 -2.43
N ASN A 45 6.17 9.61 -2.87
CA ASN A 45 7.21 9.65 -3.88
C ASN A 45 6.70 9.10 -5.21
N ALA A 46 5.99 9.95 -5.97
CA ALA A 46 5.46 9.59 -7.29
C ALA A 46 6.55 9.12 -8.28
N ILE A 47 7.80 9.56 -8.10
CA ILE A 47 8.93 9.18 -8.96
C ILE A 47 9.31 7.69 -8.82
N LEU A 48 8.97 7.07 -7.67
CA LEU A 48 9.23 5.64 -7.42
C LEU A 48 8.03 4.77 -7.78
N ALA A 49 6.93 5.35 -8.27
CA ALA A 49 5.70 4.61 -8.52
C ALA A 49 5.71 3.79 -9.84
N ASP A 50 6.60 4.13 -10.78
CA ASP A 50 6.71 3.46 -12.09
C ASP A 50 8.07 2.77 -12.26
N GLN A 51 8.38 1.80 -11.39
CA GLN A 51 9.57 0.97 -11.53
C GLN A 51 9.21 -0.52 -11.39
N ASP A 52 8.29 -1.03 -12.22
CA ASP A 52 8.10 -2.46 -12.44
C ASP A 52 8.21 -2.79 -13.94
N ASP A 53 9.32 -3.46 -14.27
CA ASP A 53 9.67 -4.35 -15.40
C ASP A 53 9.47 -3.91 -16.88
N THR A 54 10.59 -3.52 -17.53
CA THR A 54 10.92 -3.88 -18.93
C THR A 54 12.10 -4.84 -18.94
#